data_AF-A0A928J0X1-F1
#
_entry.id   AF-A0A928J0X1-F1
#
_cell.length_a   1.000
_cell.length_b   1.000
_cell.length_c   1.000
_cell.angle_alpha   90.00
_cell.angle_beta   90.00
_cell.angle_gamma   90.00
#
_symmetry.space_group_name_H-M   'P 1'
#
loop_
_entity.id
_entity.type
_entity.pdbx_description
1 polymer ?
#
loop_
_entity_poly.entity_id
_entity_poly.type
_entity_poly.pdbx_seq_one_letter_code
_entity_poly.pdbx_strand_id
1 'polypeptide(L)' 'MDITAVICEYNPFHKGHKYQINEIKKSSPDTTVLCIMSPNFVQRGSAAIYDKYTRAHSALLSGADI' A
#
# COMPACT_ATOMS: atom_id res chain seq x y z
N MET A 1 -1.09 -16.85 11.88
CA MET A 1 -0.73 -16.04 10.71
C MET A 1 -1.26 -14.67 11.00
N ASP A 2 -0.36 -13.73 11.25
CA ASP A 2 -0.74 -12.37 11.65
C ASP A 2 -0.87 -11.51 10.40
N ILE A 3 -1.81 -10.57 10.44
CA ILE A 3 -2.10 -9.68 9.31
C ILE A 3 -2.07 -8.25 9.82
N THR A 4 -1.26 -7.41 9.16
CA THR A 4 -1.26 -5.97 9.36
C THR A 4 -1.88 -5.31 8.14
N ALA A 5 -3.05 -4.72 8.32
CA ALA A 5 -3.74 -4.00 7.25
C ALA A 5 -3.29 -2.54 7.16
N VAL A 6 -3.05 -2.05 5.95
CA VAL A 6 -2.73 -0.65 5.64
C VAL A 6 -3.86 -0.07 4.80
N ILE A 7 -4.64 0.85 5.38
CA ILE A 7 -5.64 1.64 4.65
C ILE A 7 -4.90 2.76 3.92
N CYS A 8 -4.97 2.79 2.60
CA CYS A 8 -4.13 3.68 1.80
C CYS A 8 -4.76 4.14 0.48
N GLU A 9 -4.11 5.11 -0.16
CA GLU A 9 -4.46 5.58 -1.51
C GLU A 9 -3.32 5.40 -2.51
N TYR A 10 -2.07 5.48 -2.03
CA TYR A 10 -0.82 5.42 -2.80
C TYR A 10 -0.87 6.21 -4.12
N ASN A 11 -1.16 7.51 -4.02
CA ASN A 11 -1.42 8.39 -5.16
C ASN A 11 -0.35 9.49 -5.36
N PRO A 12 0.83 9.20 -5.96
CA PRO A 12 1.31 7.87 -6.37
C PRO A 12 2.02 7.15 -5.21
N PHE A 13 2.48 5.93 -5.44
CA PHE A 13 3.35 5.25 -4.50
C PHE A 13 4.71 5.96 -4.42
N HIS A 14 5.24 6.20 -3.21
CA HIS A 14 6.48 6.95 -3.00
C HIS A 14 7.30 6.40 -1.82
N LYS A 15 8.53 6.92 -1.61
CA LYS A 15 9.47 6.42 -0.60
C LYS A 15 8.91 6.37 0.83
N GLY A 16 8.03 7.30 1.20
CA GLY A 16 7.34 7.26 2.50
C GLY A 16 6.46 6.01 2.70
N HIS A 17 5.76 5.55 1.67
CA HIS A 17 4.93 4.33 1.73
C HIS A 17 5.80 3.08 1.83
N LYS A 18 6.90 3.02 1.07
CA LYS A 18 7.89 1.93 1.19
C LYS A 18 8.50 1.88 2.59
N TYR A 19 8.84 3.03 3.16
CA TYR A 19 9.32 3.11 4.53
C TYR A 19 8.29 2.56 5.51
N GLN A 20 7.01 2.96 5.41
CA GLN A 20 5.91 2.44 6.24
C GLN A 20 5.82 0.90 6.20
N ILE A 21 5.83 0.31 4.99
CA ILE A 21 5.77 -1.16 4.83
C ILE A 21 6.99 -1.84 5.48
N ASN A 22 8.19 -1.26 5.28
CA ASN A 22 9.41 -1.80 5.88
C ASN A 22 9.36 -1.75 7.41
N GLU A 23 8.85 -0.67 8.01
CA GLU A 23 8.72 -0.58 9.46
C GLU A 23 7.69 -1.57 10.02
N ILE A 24 6.60 -1.84 9.27
CA ILE A 24 5.66 -2.93 9.62
C ILE A 24 6.39 -4.27 9.63
N LYS A 25 7.11 -4.62 8.56
CA LYS A 25 7.85 -5.89 8.48
C LYS A 25 9.00 -5.99 9.49
N LYS A 26 9.60 -4.87 9.93
CA LYS A 26 10.59 -4.87 11.02
C LYS A 26 9.97 -5.14 12.39
N SER A 27 8.84 -4.49 12.68
CA SER A 27 8.15 -4.60 13.98
C SER A 27 7.34 -5.89 14.12
N SER A 28 6.91 -6.48 13.01
CA SER A 28 6.17 -7.74 12.96
C SER A 28 6.69 -8.60 11.79
N PRO A 29 7.84 -9.29 11.94
CA PRO A 29 8.51 -10.01 10.85
C PRO A 29 7.68 -11.07 10.13
N ASP A 30 6.77 -11.72 10.85
CA ASP A 30 5.93 -12.80 10.32
C ASP A 30 4.54 -12.32 9.86
N THR A 31 4.30 -11.00 9.82
CA THR A 31 3.01 -10.44 9.41
C THR A 31 2.85 -10.42 7.89
N THR A 32 1.65 -10.71 7.43
CA THR A 32 1.21 -10.41 6.07
C THR A 32 0.76 -8.95 6.00
N VAL A 33 1.33 -8.18 5.08
CA VAL A 33 0.96 -6.78 4.84
C VAL A 33 -0.17 -6.73 3.80
N LEU A 34 -1.39 -6.47 4.26
CA LEU A 34 -2.59 -6.31 3.42
C LEU A 34 -2.86 -4.83 3.15
N CYS A 35 -2.79 -4.40 1.90
CA CYS A 35 -3.09 -3.03 1.49
C CYS A 35 -4.56 -2.90 1.04
N ILE A 36 -5.39 -2.24 1.85
CA ILE A 36 -6.75 -1.87 1.46
C ILE A 36 -6.69 -0.49 0.81
N MET A 37 -6.59 -0.49 -0.52
CA MET A 37 -6.29 0.72 -1.29
C MET A 37 -7.52 1.31 -2.00
N SER A 38 -7.70 2.63 -1.93
CA SER A 38 -8.68 3.35 -2.74
C SER A 38 -8.53 3.01 -4.24
N PRO A 39 -9.63 2.83 -4.99
CA PRO A 39 -9.59 2.46 -6.41
C PRO A 39 -9.25 3.71 -7.25
N ASN A 40 -9.80 3.86 -8.45
CA ASN A 40 -9.43 4.95 -9.37
C ASN A 40 -9.80 6.37 -8.89
N PHE A 41 -10.52 6.51 -7.78
CA PHE A 41 -10.85 7.77 -7.13
C PHE A 41 -10.40 7.72 -5.66
N VAL A 42 -9.79 8.81 -5.19
CA VAL A 42 -9.23 8.92 -3.84
C VAL A 42 -10.16 9.70 -2.92
N GLN A 43 -9.93 9.65 -1.60
CA GLN A 43 -10.77 10.23 -0.57
C GLN A 43 -10.89 11.77 -0.70
N ARG A 44 -9.89 12.43 -1.29
CA ARG A 44 -9.96 13.86 -1.65
C ARG A 44 -10.90 14.19 -2.82
N GLY A 45 -11.60 13.20 -3.38
CA GLY A 45 -12.59 13.39 -4.46
C GLY A 45 -11.99 13.52 -5.86
N SER A 46 -10.67 13.41 -6.01
CA SER A 46 -10.00 13.44 -7.30
C SER A 46 -9.77 12.03 -7.87
N ALA A 47 -9.56 11.95 -9.18
CA ALA A 47 -9.03 10.75 -9.80
C ALA A 47 -7.59 10.48 -9.31
N ALA A 48 -7.23 9.21 -9.19
CA ALA A 48 -5.86 8.81 -8.93
C ALA A 48 -4.96 9.14 -10.14
N ILE A 49 -3.71 9.53 -9.89
CA ILE A 49 -2.69 9.87 -10.90
C ILE A 49 -2.39 8.66 -11.79
N TYR A 50 -2.45 7.45 -11.22
CA TYR A 50 -2.37 6.18 -11.93
C TYR A 50 -3.56 5.27 -11.58
N ASP A 51 -3.92 4.37 -12.48
CA ASP A 51 -4.99 3.40 -12.26
C ASP A 51 -4.68 2.46 -11.07
N LYS A 52 -5.72 1.81 -10.55
CA LYS A 52 -5.62 0.93 -9.38
C LYS A 52 -4.65 -0.24 -9.55
N TYR A 53 -4.47 -0.78 -10.75
CA TYR A 53 -3.58 -1.91 -10.99
C TYR A 53 -2.12 -1.48 -10.98
N THR A 54 -1.80 -0.36 -11.62
CA THR A 54 -0.45 0.23 -11.60
C THR A 54 0.00 0.55 -10.17
N ARG A 55 -0.89 1.12 -9.36
CA ARG A 55 -0.59 1.41 -7.94
C ARG A 55 -0.49 0.15 -7.09
N ALA A 56 -1.36 -0.85 -7.28
CA ALA A 56 -1.27 -2.12 -6.57
C ALA A 56 0.05 -2.84 -6.88
N HIS A 57 0.45 -2.87 -8.16
CA HIS A 57 1.74 -3.41 -8.58
C HIS A 57 2.93 -2.71 -7.90
N SER A 58 2.87 -1.37 -7.77
CA SER A 58 3.92 -0.62 -7.05
C SER A 58 4.02 -0.99 -5.57
N ALA A 59 2.88 -1.26 -4.92
CA ALA A 59 2.84 -1.71 -3.53
C ALA A 59 3.40 -3.13 -3.36
N LEU A 60 3.00 -4.07 -4.23
CA LEU A 60 3.49 -5.45 -4.24
C LEU A 60 5.02 -5.51 -4.43
N LEU A 61 5.56 -4.79 -5.42
CA LEU A 61 7.00 -4.68 -5.65
C LEU A 61 7.76 -4.04 -4.47
N SER A 62 7.04 -3.32 -3.59
CA SER A 62 7.61 -2.64 -2.42
C SER A 62 7.41 -3.39 -1.12
N GLY A 63 6.90 -4.62 -1.17
CA GLY A 63 6.78 -5.51 -0.01
C GLY A 63 5.40 -5.59 0.62
N ALA A 64 4.35 -5.02 0.04
CA ALA A 64 3.00 -5.46 0.36
C ALA A 64 2.79 -6.89 -0.15
N ASP A 65 1.94 -7.65 0.52
CA ASP A 65 1.71 -9.06 0.18
C ASP A 65 0.35 -9.25 -0.52
N ILE A 66 -0.65 -8.41 -0.20
CA ILE A 66 -2.01 -8.45 -0.74
C ILE A 66 -2.51 -7.03 -1.02
#